data_AF-A0A4W6BLT1-F1
#
_entry.id   AF-A0A4W6BLT1-F1
#
_cell.length_a   1.000
_cell.length_b   1.000
_cell.length_c   1.000
_cell.angle_alpha   90.00
_cell.angle_beta   90.00
_cell.angle_gamma   90.00
#
_symmetry.space_group_name_H-M   'P 1'
#
loop_
_entity.id
_entity.type
_entity.pdbx_description
1 polymer ?
#
loop_
_entity_poly.entity_id
_entity_poly.type
_entity_poly.pdbx_seq_one_letter_code
_entity_poly.pdbx_strand_id
1 'polypeptide(L)'
;MAALATARCSDKHCSGDARDSSNVQQPCTSSPGSSDNVDDRLARQKAAQFLREAEKNRRQIEKLEKERTLSVQCRKNGWTDVSGEVEEYEKVLEEDRKADNMNLQKQLVKIHNGVRKFQRQLVDVKPTPELIERLKEIMSEVEISINALKEEQRSCFEELLKEERTCRQEITAYEKKIENWSLVLKSDPKLPKAPTVQTKPSDSDLPAEVRELEAFLQKTGGPYGGWDQYDHQAFLKVWTKYSGQPAYRKEAKLYLPGKTLEEIEQHEDWHHELIYLQDRKREAIQRWKARKHQERQIRIQEEAEEAERKEKEAKNQAHQHRTEEERREVARRLEEWREEKRRKEEQEEKQRLAEEIQRRRRAKEERRRQLEVKLTVEEQLRLRREEEEEQARRKREEEQREMDERRKEAAKGIKRFNERDLHKVEAKLQEKQLREKEEEERQRRITAQLKEKVDGHISRDPSRLTRPTKGWEERMKHIGPSGGGPVLQMFHRSD
;
A
#
# COMPACT_ATOMS: atom_id res chain seq x y z
N MET A 1 -33.88 -22.55 11.86
CA MET A 1 -34.39 -22.83 10.49
C MET A 1 -33.24 -23.54 9.78
N ALA A 2 -33.26 -24.83 9.46
CA ALA A 2 -34.33 -25.62 8.86
C ALA A 2 -34.50 -27.01 9.54
N ALA A 3 -35.68 -27.57 9.29
CA ALA A 3 -36.21 -28.82 9.80
C ALA A 3 -36.13 -29.94 8.75
N LEU A 4 -36.68 -31.10 9.14
CA LEU A 4 -37.10 -32.27 8.36
C LEU A 4 -36.10 -33.45 8.39
N ALA A 5 -36.51 -34.71 8.63
CA ALA A 5 -37.84 -35.27 8.84
C ALA A 5 -37.75 -36.60 9.60
N THR A 6 -38.70 -36.81 10.50
CA THR A 6 -39.08 -38.10 11.09
C THR A 6 -40.32 -38.63 10.37
N ALA A 7 -40.31 -39.93 10.04
CA ALA A 7 -41.49 -40.75 9.80
C ALA A 7 -41.26 -42.03 10.65
N ARG A 8 -42.00 -42.32 11.73
CA ARG A 8 -43.43 -42.73 11.83
C ARG A 8 -43.73 -43.79 10.76
N CYS A 9 -44.26 -44.97 11.03
CA CYS A 9 -45.06 -45.57 12.10
C CYS A 9 -45.06 -47.08 11.72
N SER A 10 -45.16 -48.08 12.59
CA SER A 10 -46.42 -48.42 13.26
C SER A 10 -46.21 -49.64 14.16
N ASP A 11 -46.82 -49.56 15.33
CA ASP A 11 -47.13 -50.67 16.23
C ASP A 11 -47.91 -51.81 15.55
N LYS A 12 -47.71 -53.02 16.07
CA LYS A 12 -48.84 -53.89 16.44
C LYS A 12 -48.44 -54.85 17.57
N HIS A 13 -49.20 -54.74 18.65
CA HIS A 13 -49.26 -55.62 19.81
C HIS A 13 -49.43 -57.11 19.42
N CYS A 14 -48.90 -58.03 20.22
CA CYS A 14 -49.73 -58.80 21.18
C CYS A 14 -48.90 -59.84 21.93
N SER A 15 -49.19 -59.86 23.23
CA SER A 15 -48.86 -60.81 24.29
C SER A 15 -49.05 -62.30 23.94
N GLY A 16 -48.23 -63.16 24.53
CA GLY A 16 -48.43 -64.61 24.57
C GLY A 16 -47.54 -65.27 25.62
N ASP A 17 -48.14 -65.55 26.77
CA ASP A 17 -47.55 -66.19 27.95
C ASP A 17 -47.42 -67.71 27.79
N ALA A 18 -46.55 -68.28 28.63
CA ALA A 18 -46.66 -69.60 29.28
C ALA A 18 -46.26 -70.92 28.57
N ARG A 19 -45.37 -71.61 29.29
CA ARG A 19 -45.35 -73.05 29.71
C ARG A 19 -44.54 -74.08 28.92
N ASP A 20 -43.59 -74.63 29.68
CA ASP A 20 -43.21 -76.04 29.81
C ASP A 20 -44.06 -77.06 29.05
N SER A 21 -43.39 -77.94 28.31
CA SER A 21 -43.56 -79.40 28.50
C SER A 21 -42.44 -80.17 27.80
N SER A 22 -42.14 -81.28 28.45
CA SER A 22 -41.05 -82.22 28.27
C SER A 22 -41.25 -83.21 27.12
N ASN A 23 -40.12 -83.83 26.75
CA ASN A 23 -39.96 -85.21 26.29
C ASN A 23 -40.24 -85.54 24.81
N VAL A 24 -39.23 -86.12 24.14
CA VAL A 24 -39.23 -87.47 23.54
C VAL A 24 -38.02 -87.64 22.61
N GLN A 25 -37.27 -88.72 22.84
CA GLN A 25 -36.22 -89.25 21.97
C GLN A 25 -36.82 -89.77 20.65
N GLN A 26 -36.17 -89.50 19.50
CA GLN A 26 -35.59 -90.55 18.65
C GLN A 26 -34.85 -89.97 17.42
N PRO A 27 -33.86 -90.72 16.89
CA PRO A 27 -32.95 -90.27 15.84
C PRO A 27 -33.49 -90.63 14.45
N CYS A 28 -33.40 -89.70 13.51
CA CYS A 28 -33.54 -90.01 12.09
C CYS A 28 -32.39 -89.36 11.32
N THR A 29 -31.51 -90.22 10.84
CA THR A 29 -30.52 -89.94 9.81
C THR A 29 -31.20 -89.54 8.51
N SER A 30 -30.95 -88.32 8.04
CA SER A 30 -30.98 -88.00 6.61
C SER A 30 -30.16 -86.74 6.37
N SER A 31 -29.01 -86.89 5.72
CA SER A 31 -28.36 -85.77 5.02
C SER A 31 -29.20 -85.41 3.79
N PRO A 32 -29.45 -84.11 3.58
CA PRO A 32 -29.36 -83.56 2.24
C PRO A 32 -28.45 -82.33 2.22
N GLY A 33 -27.53 -82.32 1.26
CA GLY A 33 -27.24 -81.10 0.50
C GLY A 33 -26.24 -80.12 1.10
N SER A 34 -25.05 -80.11 0.50
CA SER A 34 -23.95 -79.14 0.64
C SER A 34 -24.29 -77.63 0.49
N SER A 35 -25.56 -77.23 0.38
CA SER A 35 -25.95 -75.81 0.16
C SER A 35 -26.17 -75.05 1.47
N ASP A 36 -26.81 -75.66 2.47
CA ASP A 36 -27.13 -75.02 3.75
C ASP A 36 -25.89 -74.64 4.57
N ASN A 37 -24.79 -75.36 4.39
CA ASN A 37 -23.52 -75.10 5.07
C ASN A 37 -22.84 -73.81 4.60
N VAL A 38 -23.08 -73.38 3.35
CA VAL A 38 -22.47 -72.17 2.79
C VAL A 38 -23.21 -70.93 3.27
N ASP A 39 -24.55 -70.97 3.29
CA ASP A 39 -25.37 -69.87 3.81
C ASP A 39 -25.23 -69.71 5.33
N ASP A 40 -25.16 -70.81 6.09
CA ASP A 40 -24.92 -70.74 7.54
C ASP A 40 -23.51 -70.19 7.85
N ARG A 41 -22.50 -70.54 7.03
CA ARG A 41 -21.15 -69.97 7.16
C ARG A 41 -21.12 -68.47 6.85
N LEU A 42 -21.86 -68.02 5.83
CA LEU A 42 -21.97 -66.61 5.47
C LEU A 42 -22.73 -65.83 6.55
N ALA A 43 -23.79 -66.40 7.11
CA ALA A 43 -24.55 -65.83 8.22
C ALA A 43 -23.68 -65.69 9.49
N ARG A 44 -22.89 -66.71 9.83
CA ARG A 44 -21.91 -66.65 10.94
C ARG A 44 -20.84 -65.59 10.71
N GLN A 45 -20.37 -65.41 9.48
CA GLN A 45 -19.40 -64.37 9.14
C GLN A 45 -19.99 -62.97 9.29
N LYS A 46 -21.24 -62.75 8.84
CA LYS A 46 -21.97 -61.49 9.03
C LYS A 46 -22.24 -61.20 10.52
N ALA A 47 -22.63 -62.21 11.29
CA ALA A 47 -22.82 -62.08 12.74
C ALA A 47 -21.50 -61.71 13.46
N ALA A 48 -20.38 -62.34 13.08
CA ALA A 48 -19.07 -62.00 13.62
C ALA A 48 -18.60 -60.59 13.24
N GLN A 49 -18.93 -60.12 12.02
CA GLN A 49 -18.67 -58.73 11.61
C GLN A 49 -19.50 -57.75 12.44
N PHE A 50 -20.80 -58.02 12.60
CA PHE A 50 -21.69 -57.21 13.42
C PHE A 50 -21.22 -57.11 14.88
N LEU A 51 -20.78 -58.22 15.49
CA LEU A 51 -20.26 -58.20 16.86
C LEU A 51 -18.99 -57.38 16.99
N ARG A 52 -18.07 -57.45 16.01
CA ARG A 52 -16.87 -56.60 16.00
C ARG A 52 -17.21 -55.12 15.88
N GLU A 53 -18.19 -54.79 15.05
CA GLU A 53 -18.66 -53.42 14.87
C GLU A 53 -19.40 -52.89 16.10
N ALA A 54 -20.24 -53.72 16.72
CA ALA A 54 -20.90 -53.42 17.99
C ALA A 54 -19.89 -53.16 19.11
N GLU A 55 -18.81 -53.96 19.19
CA GLU A 55 -17.77 -53.74 20.18
C GLU A 55 -16.95 -52.47 19.90
N LYS A 56 -16.66 -52.16 18.63
CA LYS A 56 -16.03 -50.90 18.23
C LYS A 56 -16.90 -49.71 18.62
N ASN A 57 -18.19 -49.77 18.35
CA ASN A 57 -19.15 -48.73 18.71
C ASN A 57 -19.27 -48.58 20.23
N ARG A 58 -19.28 -49.69 20.98
CA ARG A 58 -19.26 -49.66 22.46
C ARG A 58 -18.03 -48.91 23.00
N ARG A 59 -16.84 -49.20 22.46
CA ARG A 59 -15.60 -48.49 22.85
C ARG A 59 -15.65 -47.01 22.50
N GLN A 60 -16.24 -46.66 21.35
CA GLN A 60 -16.41 -45.27 20.94
C GLN A 60 -17.39 -44.52 21.85
N ILE A 61 -18.50 -45.16 22.24
CA ILE A 61 -19.46 -44.60 23.20
C ILE A 61 -18.78 -44.37 24.54
N GLU A 62 -18.05 -45.36 25.06
CA GLU A 62 -17.32 -45.24 26.33
C GLU A 62 -16.29 -44.10 26.31
N LYS A 63 -15.61 -43.89 25.17
CA LYS A 63 -14.71 -42.75 24.96
C LYS A 63 -15.47 -41.42 25.00
N LEU A 64 -16.57 -41.31 24.25
CA LEU A 64 -17.38 -40.09 24.20
C LEU A 64 -18.02 -39.75 25.55
N GLU A 65 -18.41 -40.77 26.33
CA GLU A 65 -18.93 -40.58 27.69
C GLU A 65 -17.86 -40.06 28.66
N LYS A 66 -16.62 -40.58 28.57
CA LYS A 66 -15.48 -40.06 29.32
C LYS A 66 -15.18 -38.61 28.94
N GLU A 67 -15.15 -38.30 27.65
CA GLU A 67 -14.94 -36.93 27.15
C GLU A 67 -16.06 -35.98 27.61
N ARG A 68 -17.32 -36.42 27.57
CA ARG A 68 -18.46 -35.63 28.07
C ARG A 68 -18.33 -35.38 29.57
N THR A 69 -17.92 -36.39 30.35
CA THR A 69 -17.75 -36.26 31.80
C THR A 69 -16.62 -35.29 32.13
N LEU A 70 -15.49 -35.37 31.41
CA LEU A 70 -14.39 -34.42 31.52
C LEU A 70 -14.83 -33.00 31.14
N SER A 71 -15.60 -32.84 30.06
CA SER A 71 -16.12 -31.53 29.65
C SER A 71 -17.05 -30.92 30.71
N VAL A 72 -17.94 -31.72 31.31
CA VAL A 72 -18.82 -31.27 32.40
C VAL A 72 -18.00 -30.90 33.63
N GLN A 73 -16.94 -31.65 33.94
CA GLN A 73 -16.06 -31.37 35.07
C GLN A 73 -15.23 -30.09 34.83
N CYS A 74 -14.73 -29.86 33.62
CA CYS A 74 -14.07 -28.61 33.24
C CYS A 74 -15.03 -27.41 33.37
N ARG A 75 -16.28 -27.55 32.94
CA ARG A 75 -17.32 -26.50 33.11
C ARG A 75 -17.63 -26.24 34.57
N LYS A 76 -17.82 -27.29 35.38
CA LYS A 76 -18.11 -27.20 36.81
C LYS A 76 -16.96 -26.56 37.60
N ASN A 77 -15.73 -26.75 37.13
CA ASN A 77 -14.51 -26.21 37.72
C ASN A 77 -14.08 -24.85 37.11
N GLY A 78 -14.91 -24.21 36.28
CA GLY A 78 -14.66 -22.87 35.74
C GLY A 78 -13.66 -22.78 34.57
N TRP A 79 -13.04 -23.89 34.13
CA TRP A 79 -12.02 -23.91 33.07
C TRP A 79 -12.52 -23.53 31.67
N THR A 80 -13.83 -23.32 31.50
CA THR A 80 -14.40 -22.91 30.20
C THR A 80 -14.25 -21.41 29.96
N ASP A 81 -14.06 -20.60 31.00
CA ASP A 81 -14.00 -19.13 30.93
C ASP A 81 -12.57 -18.55 31.06
N VAL A 82 -11.59 -19.38 31.44
CA VAL A 82 -10.19 -18.97 31.65
C VAL A 82 -9.54 -18.39 30.37
N SER A 83 -9.96 -18.86 29.19
CA SER A 83 -9.49 -18.28 27.91
C SER A 83 -9.98 -16.84 27.74
N GLY A 84 -11.23 -16.56 28.13
CA GLY A 84 -11.81 -15.22 28.04
C GLY A 84 -11.15 -14.25 29.01
N GLU A 85 -10.91 -14.67 30.26
CA GLU A 85 -10.22 -13.85 31.26
C GLU A 85 -8.79 -13.46 30.81
N VAL A 86 -8.06 -14.38 30.18
CA VAL A 86 -6.71 -14.11 29.65
C VAL A 86 -6.76 -13.16 28.46
N GLU A 87 -7.72 -13.32 27.54
CA GLU A 87 -7.92 -12.43 26.40
C GLU A 87 -8.32 -11.01 26.86
N GLU A 88 -9.16 -10.88 27.88
CA GLU A 88 -9.52 -9.59 28.47
C GLU A 88 -8.31 -8.93 29.14
N TYR A 89 -7.50 -9.70 29.86
CA TYR A 89 -6.27 -9.19 30.48
C TYR A 89 -5.23 -8.75 29.43
N GLU A 90 -5.06 -9.51 28.35
CA GLU A 90 -4.20 -9.13 27.23
C GLU A 90 -4.66 -7.82 26.58
N LYS A 91 -5.97 -7.64 26.42
CA LYS A 91 -6.54 -6.40 25.89
C LYS A 91 -6.25 -5.21 26.80
N VAL A 92 -6.36 -5.36 28.11
CA VAL A 92 -6.01 -4.30 29.08
C VAL A 92 -4.52 -3.93 28.95
N LEU A 93 -3.62 -4.91 28.91
CA LEU A 93 -2.18 -4.66 28.73
C LEU A 93 -1.86 -3.96 27.40
N GLU A 94 -2.61 -4.27 26.33
CA GLU A 94 -2.47 -3.62 25.03
C GLU A 94 -2.96 -2.16 25.06
N GLU A 95 -4.04 -1.87 25.81
CA GLU A 95 -4.52 -0.51 26.05
C GLU A 95 -3.52 0.31 26.88
N ASP A 96 -2.96 -0.26 27.94
CA ASP A 96 -1.93 0.37 28.77
C ASP A 96 -0.67 0.69 27.95
N ARG A 97 -0.17 -0.27 27.15
CA ARG A 97 0.99 -0.06 26.27
C ARG A 97 0.76 1.07 25.27
N LYS A 98 -0.46 1.20 24.73
CA LYS A 98 -0.83 2.30 23.83
C LYS A 98 -0.86 3.64 24.58
N ALA A 99 -1.41 3.67 25.79
CA ALA A 99 -1.45 4.86 26.63
C ALA A 99 -0.02 5.35 26.96
N ASP A 100 0.88 4.44 27.32
CA ASP A 100 2.30 4.74 27.59
C ASP A 100 3.00 5.30 26.36
N ASN A 101 2.78 4.71 25.19
CA ASN A 101 3.36 5.19 23.94
C ASN A 101 2.87 6.61 23.62
N MET A 102 1.57 6.87 23.77
CA MET A 102 1.00 8.21 23.59
C MET A 102 1.58 9.22 24.59
N ASN A 103 1.76 8.84 25.84
CA ASN A 103 2.37 9.70 26.86
C ASN A 103 3.84 10.01 26.53
N LEU A 104 4.63 9.00 26.17
CA LEU A 104 6.03 9.16 25.76
C LEU A 104 6.15 10.09 24.54
N GLN A 105 5.31 9.89 23.53
CA GLN A 105 5.27 10.76 22.35
C GLN A 105 4.93 12.20 22.74
N LYS A 106 3.95 12.42 23.61
CA LYS A 106 3.57 13.75 24.11
C LYS A 106 4.74 14.43 24.84
N GLN A 107 5.46 13.71 25.69
CA GLN A 107 6.62 14.24 26.41
C GLN A 107 7.78 14.57 25.46
N LEU A 108 8.05 13.71 24.48
CA LEU A 108 9.09 13.95 23.48
C LEU A 108 8.77 15.17 22.60
N VAL A 109 7.52 15.32 22.18
CA VAL A 109 7.05 16.51 21.44
C VAL A 109 7.21 17.78 22.28
N LYS A 110 6.92 17.74 23.58
CA LYS A 110 7.13 18.87 24.49
C LYS A 110 8.61 19.28 24.54
N ILE A 111 9.52 18.33 24.73
CA ILE A 111 10.97 18.57 24.74
C ILE A 111 11.42 19.15 23.39
N HIS A 112 11.04 18.52 22.29
CA HIS A 112 11.38 18.96 20.95
C HIS A 112 10.89 20.38 20.65
N ASN A 113 9.66 20.71 21.05
CA ASN A 113 9.11 22.06 20.91
C ASN A 113 9.87 23.09 21.75
N GLY A 114 10.28 22.72 22.97
CA GLY A 114 11.13 23.55 23.82
C GLY A 114 12.50 23.81 23.19
N VAL A 115 13.16 22.77 22.66
CA VAL A 115 14.43 22.90 21.93
C VAL A 115 14.27 23.78 20.68
N ARG A 116 13.20 23.60 19.90
CA ARG A 116 12.92 24.46 18.74
C ARG A 116 12.63 25.92 19.14
N LYS A 117 12.00 26.15 20.29
CA LYS A 117 11.79 27.50 20.85
C LYS A 117 13.12 28.13 21.23
N PHE A 118 14.00 27.38 21.90
CA PHE A 118 15.36 27.79 22.24
C PHE A 118 16.19 28.15 20.98
N GLN A 119 16.19 27.27 19.96
CA GLN A 119 16.88 27.49 18.69
C GLN A 119 16.40 28.75 17.96
N ARG A 120 15.08 29.00 17.92
CA ARG A 120 14.53 30.21 17.28
C ARG A 120 14.98 31.50 17.95
N GLN A 121 15.17 31.50 19.27
CA GLN A 121 15.65 32.66 20.01
C GLN A 121 17.17 32.88 19.87
N LEU A 122 17.90 31.90 19.36
CA LEU A 122 19.34 31.98 19.08
C LEU A 122 19.69 32.52 17.68
N VAL A 123 18.73 32.58 16.75
CA VAL A 123 18.98 33.03 15.37
C VAL A 123 18.97 34.56 15.30
N ASP A 124 20.13 35.15 14.98
CA ASP A 124 20.35 36.58 14.65
C ASP A 124 19.88 37.62 15.67
N VAL A 125 20.20 37.43 16.96
CA VAL A 125 19.92 38.44 18.00
C VAL A 125 21.20 38.86 18.73
N LYS A 126 21.43 40.17 18.85
CA LYS A 126 22.48 40.71 19.74
C LYS A 126 22.15 40.28 21.19
N PRO A 127 23.13 39.77 21.95
CA PRO A 127 22.88 39.31 23.31
C PRO A 127 22.55 40.49 24.24
N THR A 128 21.25 40.68 24.49
CA THR A 128 20.73 41.59 25.52
C THR A 128 20.54 40.82 26.83
N PRO A 129 20.78 41.40 28.02
CA PRO A 129 20.58 40.72 29.30
C PRO A 129 19.21 40.04 29.45
N GLU A 130 18.12 40.68 29.02
CA GLU A 130 16.77 40.08 29.10
C GLU A 130 16.57 38.90 28.12
N LEU A 131 17.35 38.81 27.04
CA LEU A 131 17.32 37.66 26.13
C LEU A 131 18.05 36.47 26.75
N ILE A 132 19.17 36.73 27.43
CA ILE A 132 19.94 35.70 28.12
C ILE A 132 19.12 35.08 29.25
N GLU A 133 18.39 35.89 30.03
CA GLU A 133 17.48 35.35 31.06
C GLU A 133 16.38 34.47 30.46
N ARG A 134 15.73 34.91 29.37
CA ARG A 134 14.72 34.11 28.67
C ARG A 134 15.26 32.80 28.10
N LEU A 135 16.48 32.81 27.56
CA LEU A 135 17.15 31.59 27.09
C LEU A 135 17.46 30.63 28.23
N LYS A 136 17.93 31.14 29.38
CA LYS A 136 18.17 30.34 30.59
C LYS A 136 16.87 29.70 31.08
N GLU A 137 15.76 30.44 31.11
CA GLU A 137 14.45 29.91 31.50
C GLU A 137 14.01 28.77 30.58
N ILE A 138 14.09 28.94 29.26
CA ILE A 138 13.74 27.87 28.29
C ILE A 138 14.68 26.67 28.42
N MET A 139 15.98 26.91 28.64
CA MET A 139 16.95 25.83 28.84
C MET A 139 16.62 25.03 30.11
N SER A 140 16.29 25.70 31.21
CA SER A 140 15.87 25.07 32.45
C SER A 140 14.54 24.31 32.29
N GLU A 141 13.54 24.85 31.57
CA GLU A 141 12.29 24.15 31.27
C GLU A 141 12.50 22.85 30.46
N VAL A 142 13.41 22.90 29.47
CA VAL A 142 13.78 21.74 28.65
C VAL A 142 14.53 20.72 29.50
N GLU A 143 15.48 21.14 30.33
CA GLU A 143 16.24 20.28 31.24
C GLU A 143 15.33 19.59 32.26
N ILE A 144 14.40 20.33 32.87
CA ILE A 144 13.38 19.78 33.78
C ILE A 144 12.53 18.75 33.04
N SER A 145 12.10 19.04 31.80
CA SER A 145 11.28 18.11 31.01
C SER A 145 12.05 16.83 30.64
N ILE A 146 13.34 16.94 30.32
CA ILE A 146 14.21 15.78 30.05
C ILE A 146 14.42 14.94 31.31
N ASN A 147 14.71 15.59 32.44
CA ASN A 147 14.95 14.89 33.71
C ASN A 147 13.67 14.22 34.22
N ALA A 148 12.51 14.88 34.10
CA ALA A 148 11.21 14.30 34.43
C ALA A 148 10.93 13.04 33.59
N LEU A 149 11.11 13.10 32.27
CA LEU A 149 10.97 11.93 31.39
C LEU A 149 11.93 10.80 31.81
N LYS A 150 13.20 11.12 32.08
CA LYS A 150 14.17 10.10 32.51
C LYS A 150 13.84 9.47 33.85
N GLU A 151 13.26 10.22 34.79
CA GLU A 151 12.86 9.71 36.10
C GLU A 151 11.60 8.84 35.99
N GLU A 152 10.59 9.30 35.24
CA GLU A 152 9.37 8.55 34.98
C GLU A 152 9.67 7.21 34.30
N GLN A 153 10.48 7.21 33.24
CA GLN A 153 10.88 5.98 32.56
C GLN A 153 11.68 5.02 33.46
N ARG A 154 12.52 5.56 34.37
CA ARG A 154 13.24 4.74 35.36
C ARG A 154 12.27 4.12 36.36
N SER A 155 11.32 4.90 36.88
CA SER A 155 10.30 4.43 37.81
C SER A 155 9.44 3.32 37.19
N CYS A 156 8.88 3.55 35.99
CA CYS A 156 8.06 2.57 35.28
C CYS A 156 8.85 1.27 35.01
N PHE A 157 10.11 1.38 34.58
CA PHE A 157 10.95 0.20 34.35
C PHE A 157 11.23 -0.58 35.64
N GLU A 158 11.46 0.12 36.76
CA GLU A 158 11.67 -0.54 38.05
C GLU A 158 10.42 -1.28 38.55
N GLU A 159 9.24 -0.70 38.34
CA GLU A 159 7.95 -1.33 38.63
C GLU A 159 7.73 -2.59 37.77
N LEU A 160 7.91 -2.49 36.45
CA LEU A 160 7.80 -3.65 35.54
C LEU A 160 8.78 -4.77 35.91
N LEU A 161 10.02 -4.44 36.31
CA LEU A 161 10.99 -5.43 36.77
C LEU A 161 10.57 -6.10 38.10
N LYS A 162 9.85 -5.40 38.98
CA LYS A 162 9.30 -5.98 40.22
C LYS A 162 8.16 -6.94 39.88
N GLU A 163 7.25 -6.53 38.99
CA GLU A 163 6.14 -7.37 38.52
C GLU A 163 6.64 -8.63 37.81
N GLU A 164 7.59 -8.49 36.88
CA GLU A 164 8.19 -9.62 36.17
C GLU A 164 8.83 -10.63 37.13
N ARG A 165 9.52 -10.14 38.18
CA ARG A 165 10.10 -10.99 39.22
C ARG A 165 9.02 -11.72 40.02
N THR A 166 7.95 -11.04 40.41
CA THR A 166 6.83 -11.63 41.14
C THR A 166 6.13 -12.69 40.30
N CYS A 167 5.74 -12.37 39.06
CA CYS A 167 5.11 -13.31 38.14
C CYS A 167 5.99 -14.54 37.90
N ARG A 168 7.30 -14.36 37.73
CA ARG A 168 8.24 -15.48 37.59
C ARG A 168 8.27 -16.37 38.82
N GLN A 169 8.28 -15.79 40.02
CA GLN A 169 8.23 -16.55 41.27
C GLN A 169 6.91 -17.32 41.41
N GLU A 170 5.79 -16.72 41.02
CA GLU A 170 4.48 -17.37 41.02
C GLU A 170 4.44 -18.55 40.02
N ILE A 171 4.91 -18.35 38.79
CA ILE A 171 5.02 -19.43 37.80
C ILE A 171 5.84 -20.59 38.36
N THR A 172 7.04 -20.32 38.91
CA THR A 172 7.87 -21.37 39.52
C THR A 172 7.19 -22.05 40.70
N ALA A 173 6.40 -21.31 41.50
CA ALA A 173 5.62 -21.91 42.59
C ALA A 173 4.51 -22.83 42.06
N TYR A 174 3.82 -22.44 40.98
CA TYR A 174 2.82 -23.28 40.32
C TYR A 174 3.43 -24.50 39.64
N GLU A 175 4.57 -24.36 38.97
CA GLU A 175 5.33 -25.48 38.39
C GLU A 175 5.65 -26.53 39.46
N LYS A 176 6.23 -26.12 40.59
CA LYS A 176 6.49 -27.02 41.72
C LYS A 176 5.22 -27.67 42.28
N LYS A 177 4.10 -26.94 42.30
CA LYS A 177 2.82 -27.47 42.75
C LYS A 177 2.31 -28.56 41.80
N ILE A 178 2.44 -28.35 40.49
CA ILE A 178 2.07 -29.31 39.44
C ILE A 178 2.97 -30.54 39.49
N GLU A 179 4.28 -30.35 39.67
CA GLU A 179 5.24 -31.45 39.87
C GLU A 179 4.88 -32.28 41.11
N ASN A 180 4.57 -31.63 42.23
CA ASN A 180 4.12 -32.30 43.44
C ASN A 180 2.80 -33.08 43.22
N TRP A 181 1.82 -32.51 42.53
CA TRP A 181 0.59 -33.22 42.17
C TRP A 181 0.87 -34.43 41.28
N SER A 182 1.80 -34.30 40.34
CA SER A 182 2.24 -35.38 39.47
C SER A 182 2.97 -36.49 40.25
N LEU A 183 3.68 -36.13 41.32
CA LEU A 183 4.30 -37.09 42.23
C LEU A 183 3.23 -37.83 43.04
N VAL A 184 2.23 -37.12 43.58
CA VAL A 184 1.11 -37.67 44.36
C VAL A 184 0.25 -38.62 43.52
N LEU A 185 0.10 -38.37 42.22
CA LEU A 185 -0.59 -39.30 41.30
C LEU A 185 0.25 -40.56 40.96
N LYS A 186 1.59 -40.48 41.05
CA LYS A 186 2.49 -41.63 40.80
C LYS A 186 2.70 -42.49 42.04
N SER A 187 2.55 -41.89 43.22
CA SER A 187 2.43 -42.59 44.50
C SER A 187 0.95 -42.73 44.84
N ASP A 188 0.30 -43.81 44.39
CA ASP A 188 -1.07 -44.17 44.77
C ASP A 188 -1.37 -43.78 46.24
N PRO A 189 -2.35 -42.90 46.52
CA PRO A 189 -2.73 -42.61 47.89
C PRO A 189 -3.44 -43.86 48.42
N LYS A 190 -2.69 -44.72 49.12
CA LYS A 190 -3.30 -45.65 50.07
C LYS A 190 -4.12 -44.81 51.04
N LEU A 191 -5.43 -44.86 50.85
CA LEU A 191 -6.45 -44.32 51.74
C LEU A 191 -6.08 -44.60 53.21
N PRO A 192 -6.34 -43.67 54.13
CA PRO A 192 -6.07 -43.89 55.55
C PRO A 192 -6.99 -44.99 56.06
N LYS A 193 -6.42 -46.19 56.25
CA LYS A 193 -7.08 -47.26 56.98
C LYS A 193 -6.79 -47.08 58.46
N ALA A 194 -7.86 -47.11 59.24
CA ALA A 194 -7.90 -47.18 60.69
C ALA A 194 -6.99 -48.31 61.23
N PRO A 195 -6.54 -48.24 62.49
CA PRO A 195 -5.43 -49.03 62.99
C PRO A 195 -5.88 -50.47 63.18
N THR A 196 -5.31 -51.39 62.41
CA THR A 196 -5.46 -52.81 62.70
C THR A 196 -4.18 -53.52 62.32
N VAL A 197 -3.49 -53.93 63.39
CA VAL A 197 -2.68 -55.15 63.57
C VAL A 197 -1.66 -55.44 62.47
N GLN A 198 -0.40 -55.45 62.88
CA GLN A 198 0.72 -55.91 62.08
C GLN A 198 0.50 -57.33 61.54
N THR A 199 0.10 -57.43 60.29
CA THR A 199 0.26 -58.65 59.49
C THR A 199 1.45 -58.47 58.55
N LYS A 200 2.38 -59.42 58.66
CA LYS A 200 3.57 -59.61 57.85
C LYS A 200 3.30 -59.41 56.35
N PRO A 201 4.28 -58.89 55.57
CA PRO A 201 4.14 -58.75 54.13
C PRO A 201 3.97 -60.12 53.47
N SER A 202 3.06 -60.19 52.49
CA SER A 202 2.75 -61.36 51.69
C SER A 202 3.96 -61.83 50.87
N ASP A 203 4.21 -63.12 50.91
CA ASP A 203 5.35 -63.89 50.39
C ASP A 203 5.33 -64.08 48.84
N SER A 204 4.72 -63.16 48.08
CA SER A 204 4.51 -63.33 46.62
C SER A 204 5.56 -62.67 45.72
N ASP A 205 6.40 -61.78 46.25
CA ASP A 205 7.35 -60.98 45.45
C ASP A 205 8.83 -61.35 45.68
N LEU A 206 9.11 -62.45 46.38
CA LEU A 206 10.47 -62.90 46.64
C LEU A 206 11.01 -63.79 45.50
N PRO A 207 12.28 -63.63 45.10
CA PRO A 207 12.92 -64.49 44.11
C PRO A 207 12.75 -65.98 44.45
N ALA A 208 12.64 -66.84 43.43
CA ALA A 208 12.41 -68.27 43.61
C ALA A 208 13.42 -68.91 44.57
N GLU A 209 14.66 -68.44 44.55
CA GLU A 209 15.76 -68.86 45.41
C GLU A 209 15.57 -68.48 46.90
N VAL A 210 14.89 -67.37 47.17
CA VAL A 210 14.55 -66.95 48.54
C VAL A 210 13.43 -67.81 49.09
N ARG A 211 12.43 -68.12 48.25
CA ARG A 211 11.31 -69.01 48.61
C ARG A 211 11.76 -70.46 48.79
N GLU A 212 12.74 -70.93 48.01
CA GLU A 212 13.35 -72.26 48.17
C GLU A 212 14.03 -72.40 49.54
N LEU A 213 14.81 -71.40 49.97
CA LEU A 213 15.43 -71.39 51.30
C LEU A 213 14.40 -71.37 52.44
N GLU A 214 13.37 -70.55 52.33
CA GLU A 214 12.33 -70.44 53.36
C GLU A 214 11.47 -71.71 53.45
N ALA A 215 11.13 -72.31 52.31
CA ALA A 215 10.45 -73.60 52.27
C ALA A 215 11.32 -74.74 52.81
N PHE A 216 12.63 -74.73 52.53
CA PHE A 216 13.57 -75.70 53.07
C PHE A 216 13.65 -75.62 54.61
N LEU A 217 13.80 -74.40 55.15
CA LEU A 217 13.83 -74.18 56.60
C LEU A 217 12.51 -74.58 57.28
N GLN A 218 11.35 -74.31 56.65
CA GLN A 218 10.05 -74.73 57.19
C GLN A 218 9.89 -76.26 57.20
N LYS A 219 10.41 -76.96 56.18
CA LYS A 219 10.33 -78.43 56.08
C LYS A 219 11.30 -79.16 57.00
N THR A 220 12.46 -78.58 57.29
CA THR A 220 13.58 -79.25 57.99
C THR A 220 13.68 -78.90 59.48
N GLY A 221 12.65 -78.31 60.07
CA GLY A 221 12.65 -78.02 61.51
C GLY A 221 13.33 -76.69 61.89
N GLY A 222 13.34 -75.73 60.97
CA GLY A 222 13.74 -74.34 61.23
C GLY A 222 15.24 -74.08 61.09
N PRO A 223 15.76 -72.98 61.69
CA PRO A 223 17.15 -72.54 61.50
C PRO A 223 18.21 -73.50 62.04
N TYR A 224 17.82 -74.50 62.84
CA TYR A 224 18.71 -75.48 63.45
C TYR A 224 18.48 -76.92 62.96
N GLY A 225 17.70 -77.13 61.90
CA GLY A 225 17.52 -78.47 61.32
C GLY A 225 16.80 -79.46 62.25
N GLY A 226 15.97 -78.96 63.17
CA GLY A 226 15.32 -79.76 64.21
C GLY A 226 16.22 -80.17 65.38
N TRP A 227 17.50 -79.74 65.39
CA TRP A 227 18.38 -79.89 66.55
C TRP A 227 18.16 -78.76 67.55
N ASP A 228 18.52 -79.01 68.81
CA ASP A 228 18.57 -77.94 69.79
C ASP A 228 19.73 -76.98 69.49
N GLN A 229 19.65 -75.79 70.08
CA GLN A 229 20.63 -74.73 69.83
C GLN A 229 22.05 -75.09 70.31
N TYR A 230 22.19 -75.89 71.37
CA TYR A 230 23.49 -76.24 71.95
C TYR A 230 24.19 -77.32 71.12
N ASP A 231 23.45 -78.36 70.73
CA ASP A 231 23.91 -79.43 69.85
C ASP A 231 24.30 -78.88 68.48
N HIS A 232 23.47 -78.00 67.90
CA HIS A 232 23.77 -77.35 66.63
C HIS A 232 25.05 -76.48 66.73
N GLN A 233 25.24 -75.74 67.83
CA GLN A 233 26.45 -74.95 68.04
C GLN A 233 27.70 -75.82 68.26
N ALA A 234 27.58 -76.94 68.98
CA ALA A 234 28.66 -77.89 69.15
C ALA A 234 29.06 -78.52 67.81
N PHE A 235 28.06 -78.90 66.99
CA PHE A 235 28.27 -79.35 65.61
C PHE A 235 29.01 -78.30 64.77
N LEU A 236 28.54 -77.04 64.75
CA LEU A 236 29.16 -75.98 63.95
C LEU A 236 30.62 -75.71 64.36
N LYS A 237 30.93 -75.70 65.66
CA LYS A 237 32.30 -75.50 66.15
C LYS A 237 33.26 -76.56 65.62
N VAL A 238 32.84 -77.83 65.63
CA VAL A 238 33.65 -78.94 65.09
C VAL A 238 33.68 -78.90 63.56
N TRP A 239 32.54 -78.64 62.91
CA TRP A 239 32.42 -78.51 61.47
C TRP A 239 33.36 -77.45 60.88
N THR A 240 33.38 -76.26 61.45
CA THR A 240 34.26 -75.16 61.03
C THR A 240 35.73 -75.49 61.26
N LYS A 241 36.07 -76.16 62.37
CA LYS A 241 37.46 -76.60 62.67
C LYS A 241 38.01 -77.54 61.59
N TYR A 242 37.17 -78.43 61.07
CA TYR A 242 37.55 -79.39 60.02
C TYR A 242 37.25 -78.91 58.60
N SER A 243 36.76 -77.68 58.42
CA SER A 243 36.37 -77.13 57.10
C SER A 243 35.45 -78.07 56.30
N GLY A 244 34.57 -78.79 57.00
CA GLY A 244 33.64 -79.75 56.40
C GLY A 244 34.24 -81.08 55.92
N GLN A 245 35.45 -81.44 56.33
CA GLN A 245 36.06 -82.72 55.99
C GLN A 245 35.47 -83.87 56.84
N PRO A 246 35.18 -85.07 56.27
CA PRO A 246 34.54 -86.20 56.97
C PRO A 246 35.20 -86.65 58.28
N ALA A 247 36.47 -86.30 58.49
CA ALA A 247 37.18 -86.50 59.75
C ALA A 247 36.49 -85.83 60.96
N TYR A 248 35.66 -84.81 60.73
CA TYR A 248 34.91 -84.11 61.77
C TYR A 248 33.90 -85.02 62.50
N ARG A 249 33.33 -86.04 61.83
CA ARG A 249 32.26 -86.91 62.38
C ARG A 249 32.70 -87.62 63.66
N LYS A 250 33.98 -88.04 63.72
CA LYS A 250 34.58 -88.71 64.87
C LYS A 250 34.75 -87.77 66.06
N GLU A 251 35.12 -86.52 65.82
CA GLU A 251 35.25 -85.51 66.87
C GLU A 251 33.87 -84.98 67.31
N ALA A 252 32.93 -84.80 66.38
CA ALA A 252 31.57 -84.33 66.66
C ALA A 252 30.82 -85.29 67.60
N LYS A 253 31.03 -86.60 67.44
CA LYS A 253 30.45 -87.62 68.33
C LYS A 253 30.88 -87.49 69.79
N LEU A 254 32.08 -86.94 70.07
CA LEU A 254 32.56 -86.70 71.44
C LEU A 254 31.83 -85.54 72.12
N TYR A 255 31.43 -84.53 71.33
CA TYR A 255 30.74 -83.34 71.83
C TYR A 255 29.21 -83.47 71.78
N LEU A 256 28.68 -84.52 71.14
CA LEU A 256 27.25 -84.81 70.99
C LEU A 256 26.90 -86.19 71.57
N PRO A 257 26.94 -86.34 72.91
CA PRO A 257 26.75 -87.64 73.57
C PRO A 257 25.35 -88.25 73.35
N GLY A 258 24.36 -87.45 72.96
CA GLY A 258 22.99 -87.89 72.68
C GLY A 258 22.66 -88.20 71.22
N LYS A 259 23.57 -87.97 70.27
CA LYS A 259 23.30 -88.09 68.82
C LYS A 259 23.98 -89.28 68.19
N THR A 260 23.29 -90.03 67.33
CA THR A 260 23.91 -91.15 66.60
C THR A 260 24.85 -90.63 65.50
N LEU A 261 25.75 -91.48 65.00
CA LEU A 261 26.62 -91.10 63.89
C LEU A 261 25.80 -90.81 62.62
N GLU A 262 24.72 -91.57 62.40
CA GLU A 262 23.76 -91.38 61.32
C GLU A 262 23.02 -90.03 61.43
N GLU A 263 22.61 -89.63 62.63
CA GLU A 263 22.01 -88.30 62.86
C GLU A 263 22.99 -87.17 62.57
N ILE A 264 24.28 -87.33 62.92
CA ILE A 264 25.34 -86.36 62.62
C ILE A 264 25.55 -86.23 61.11
N GLU A 265 25.46 -87.33 60.36
CA GLU A 265 25.56 -87.35 58.89
C GLU A 265 24.34 -86.69 58.22
N GLN A 266 23.12 -86.99 58.69
CA GLN A 266 21.91 -86.34 58.17
C GLN A 266 21.92 -84.82 58.40
N HIS A 267 22.43 -84.39 59.56
CA HIS A 267 22.57 -82.97 59.88
C HIS A 267 23.70 -82.30 59.08
N GLU A 268 24.72 -83.06 58.69
CA GLU A 268 25.76 -82.65 57.73
C GLU A 268 25.15 -82.31 56.38
N ASP A 269 24.38 -83.24 55.82
CA ASP A 269 23.73 -83.09 54.52
C ASP A 269 22.75 -81.91 54.53
N TRP A 270 21.99 -81.76 55.63
CA TRP A 270 21.13 -80.60 55.84
C TRP A 270 21.92 -79.29 55.87
N HIS A 271 23.06 -79.25 56.57
CA HIS A 271 23.88 -78.04 56.69
C HIS A 271 24.53 -77.65 55.35
N HIS A 272 24.95 -78.63 54.55
CA HIS A 272 25.42 -78.38 53.18
C HIS A 272 24.33 -77.77 52.30
N GLU A 273 23.13 -78.34 52.33
CA GLU A 273 21.99 -77.83 51.56
C GLU A 273 21.59 -76.41 52.03
N LEU A 274 21.67 -76.15 53.33
CA LEU A 274 21.45 -74.82 53.90
C LEU A 274 22.45 -73.79 53.35
N ILE A 275 23.75 -74.11 53.34
CA ILE A 275 24.79 -73.23 52.79
C ILE A 275 24.53 -72.97 51.30
N TYR A 276 24.25 -74.02 50.53
CA TYR A 276 23.96 -73.93 49.10
C TYR A 276 22.78 -72.99 48.81
N LEU A 277 21.66 -73.14 49.53
CA LEU A 277 20.49 -72.28 49.36
C LEU A 277 20.75 -70.82 49.81
N GLN A 278 21.54 -70.62 50.87
CA GLN A 278 21.97 -69.29 51.29
C GLN A 278 22.89 -68.61 50.26
N ASP A 279 23.77 -69.36 49.62
CA ASP A 279 24.61 -68.86 48.51
C ASP A 279 23.76 -68.49 47.30
N ARG A 280 22.82 -69.34 46.88
CA ARG A 280 21.89 -69.03 45.78
C ARG A 280 21.05 -67.78 46.04
N LYS A 281 20.56 -67.60 47.28
CA LYS A 281 19.88 -66.36 47.70
C LYS A 281 20.79 -65.14 47.57
N ARG A 282 22.04 -65.23 48.03
CA ARG A 282 23.02 -64.13 47.91
C ARG A 282 23.31 -63.80 46.45
N GLU A 283 23.52 -64.81 45.60
CA GLU A 283 23.73 -64.62 44.16
C GLU A 283 22.53 -63.97 43.47
N ALA A 284 21.31 -64.43 43.78
CA ALA A 284 20.09 -63.87 43.21
C ALA A 284 19.94 -62.37 43.53
N ILE A 285 20.22 -61.99 44.78
CA ILE A 285 20.20 -60.59 45.22
C ILE A 285 21.27 -59.76 44.50
N GLN A 286 22.50 -60.29 44.36
CA GLN A 286 23.57 -59.59 43.64
C GLN A 286 23.24 -59.40 42.15
N ARG A 287 22.74 -60.44 41.48
CA ARG A 287 22.27 -60.37 40.09
C ARG A 287 21.16 -59.34 39.93
N TRP A 288 20.20 -59.30 40.86
CA TRP A 288 19.13 -58.29 40.85
C TRP A 288 19.67 -56.87 41.01
N LYS A 289 20.60 -56.64 41.95
CA LYS A 289 21.25 -55.33 42.15
C LYS A 289 22.03 -54.88 40.90
N ALA A 290 22.80 -55.80 40.30
CA ALA A 290 23.57 -55.53 39.08
C ALA A 290 22.64 -55.16 37.90
N ARG A 291 21.57 -55.95 37.68
CA ARG A 291 20.57 -55.64 36.66
C ARG A 291 19.91 -54.28 36.87
N LYS A 292 19.51 -53.96 38.11
CA LYS A 292 18.90 -52.65 38.41
C LYS A 292 19.87 -51.49 38.26
N HIS A 293 21.16 -51.69 38.51
CA HIS A 293 22.17 -50.68 38.24
C HIS A 293 22.36 -50.46 36.74
N GLN A 294 22.46 -51.54 35.96
CA GLN A 294 22.60 -51.47 34.50
C GLN A 294 21.39 -50.80 33.84
N GLU A 295 20.17 -51.15 34.25
CA GLU A 295 18.93 -50.52 33.75
C GLU A 295 18.91 -49.00 33.99
N ARG A 296 19.39 -48.55 35.16
CA ARG A 296 19.54 -47.12 35.45
C ARG A 296 20.57 -46.44 34.55
N GLN A 297 21.71 -47.08 34.30
CA GLN A 297 22.75 -46.52 33.42
C GLN A 297 22.24 -46.39 31.98
N ILE A 298 21.54 -47.40 31.46
CA ILE A 298 20.94 -47.36 30.13
C ILE A 298 19.94 -46.20 30.04
N ARG A 299 19.05 -46.05 31.03
CA ARG A 299 18.07 -44.95 31.03
C ARG A 299 18.72 -43.57 31.03
N ILE A 300 19.77 -43.38 31.81
CA ILE A 300 20.53 -42.12 31.86
C ILE A 300 21.19 -41.84 30.50
N GLN A 301 21.73 -42.89 29.85
CA GLN A 301 22.36 -42.75 28.53
C GLN A 301 21.32 -42.42 27.44
N GLU A 302 20.17 -43.10 27.44
CA GLU A 302 19.06 -42.81 26.52
C GLU A 302 18.54 -41.37 26.70
N GLU A 303 18.34 -40.92 27.94
CA GLU A 303 17.92 -39.54 28.25
C GLU A 303 18.96 -38.51 27.76
N ALA A 304 20.26 -38.80 27.88
CA ALA A 304 21.33 -37.94 27.40
C ALA A 304 21.41 -37.87 25.86
N GLU A 305 21.29 -39.01 25.18
CA GLU A 305 21.27 -39.09 23.72
C GLU A 305 20.03 -38.39 23.14
N GLU A 306 18.87 -38.54 23.78
CA GLU A 306 17.64 -37.82 23.38
C GLU A 306 17.79 -36.30 23.54
N ALA A 307 18.41 -35.84 24.64
CA ALA A 307 18.69 -34.43 24.87
C ALA A 307 19.64 -33.86 23.79
N GLU A 308 20.71 -34.59 23.44
CA GLU A 308 21.64 -34.17 22.39
C GLU A 308 20.96 -34.09 21.02
N ARG A 309 20.07 -35.04 20.69
CA ARG A 309 19.29 -35.00 19.44
C ARG A 309 18.39 -33.77 19.39
N LYS A 310 17.67 -33.47 20.47
CA LYS A 310 16.82 -32.27 20.57
C LYS A 310 17.62 -30.98 20.43
N GLU A 311 18.81 -30.90 21.04
CA GLU A 311 19.68 -29.73 20.93
C GLU A 311 20.17 -29.52 19.49
N LYS A 312 20.58 -30.60 18.80
CA LYS A 312 20.99 -30.53 17.38
C LYS A 312 19.83 -30.11 16.47
N GLU A 313 18.63 -30.64 16.70
CA GLU A 313 17.44 -30.24 15.95
C GLU A 313 17.10 -28.76 16.17
N ALA A 314 17.15 -28.28 17.42
CA ALA A 314 16.92 -26.86 17.73
C ALA A 314 17.97 -25.95 17.07
N LYS A 315 19.26 -26.33 17.09
CA LYS A 315 20.33 -25.59 16.40
C LYS A 315 20.11 -25.53 14.89
N ASN A 316 19.71 -26.64 14.28
CA ASN A 316 19.42 -26.71 12.84
C ASN A 316 18.21 -25.84 12.47
N GLN A 317 17.14 -25.88 13.26
CA GLN A 317 15.96 -25.04 13.06
C GLN A 317 16.31 -23.55 13.20
N ALA A 318 17.08 -23.18 14.22
CA ALA A 318 17.53 -21.80 14.41
C ALA A 318 18.41 -21.32 13.25
N HIS A 319 19.29 -22.18 12.72
CA HIS A 319 20.10 -21.84 11.55
C HIS A 319 19.23 -21.65 10.29
N GLN A 320 18.29 -22.55 10.04
CA GLN A 320 17.34 -22.43 8.92
C GLN A 320 16.51 -21.14 9.02
N HIS A 321 15.99 -20.83 10.21
CA HIS A 321 15.22 -19.60 10.43
C HIS A 321 16.04 -18.35 10.10
N ARG A 322 17.29 -18.27 10.58
CA ARG A 322 18.19 -17.14 10.27
C ARG A 322 18.44 -17.00 8.78
N THR A 323 18.73 -18.11 8.09
CA THR A 323 18.98 -18.06 6.64
C THR A 323 17.73 -17.65 5.84
N GLU A 324 16.55 -18.04 6.30
CA GLU A 324 15.27 -17.66 5.69
C GLU A 324 14.95 -16.17 5.95
N GLU A 325 15.21 -15.66 7.16
CA GLU A 325 15.09 -14.24 7.49
C GLU A 325 16.04 -13.38 6.65
N GLU A 326 17.30 -13.78 6.48
CA GLU A 326 18.26 -13.09 5.63
C GLU A 326 17.78 -13.03 4.17
N ARG A 327 17.23 -14.14 3.64
CA ARG A 327 16.63 -14.17 2.29
C ARG A 327 15.45 -13.23 2.17
N ARG A 328 14.57 -13.18 3.19
CA ARG A 328 13.42 -12.26 3.23
C ARG A 328 13.85 -10.79 3.29
N GLU A 329 14.88 -10.48 4.08
CA GLU A 329 15.45 -9.14 4.16
C GLU A 329 16.05 -8.70 2.82
N VAL A 330 16.83 -9.57 2.16
CA VAL A 330 17.38 -9.30 0.83
C VAL A 330 16.27 -9.10 -0.21
N ALA A 331 15.22 -9.92 -0.17
CA ALA A 331 14.06 -9.76 -1.05
C ALA A 331 13.35 -8.41 -0.83
N ARG A 332 13.15 -8.00 0.43
CA ARG A 332 12.54 -6.71 0.77
C ARG A 332 13.36 -5.53 0.25
N ARG A 333 14.68 -5.55 0.46
CA ARG A 333 15.59 -4.51 -0.06
C ARG A 333 15.55 -4.43 -1.59
N LEU A 334 15.43 -5.57 -2.26
CA LEU A 334 15.31 -5.61 -3.71
C LEU A 334 13.96 -5.03 -4.19
N GLU A 335 12.88 -5.32 -3.49
CA GLU A 335 11.54 -4.74 -3.75
C GLU A 335 11.55 -3.22 -3.55
N GLU A 336 12.10 -2.74 -2.43
CA GLU A 336 12.25 -1.31 -2.12
C GLU A 336 13.09 -0.60 -3.19
N TRP A 337 14.20 -1.20 -3.61
CA TRP A 337 15.04 -0.65 -4.68
C TRP A 337 14.29 -0.58 -6.03
N ARG A 338 13.50 -1.61 -6.37
CA ARG A 338 12.68 -1.61 -7.59
C ARG A 338 11.59 -0.53 -7.54
N GLU A 339 10.94 -0.36 -6.39
CA GLU A 339 9.93 0.66 -6.20
C GLU A 339 10.53 2.07 -6.24
N GLU A 340 11.69 2.30 -5.61
CA GLU A 340 12.39 3.58 -5.70
C GLU A 340 12.80 3.89 -7.14
N LYS A 341 13.30 2.88 -7.87
CA LYS A 341 13.65 2.99 -9.28
C LYS A 341 12.42 3.39 -10.12
N ARG A 342 11.29 2.70 -9.94
CA ARG A 342 10.01 3.00 -10.60
C ARG A 342 9.52 4.40 -10.26
N ARG A 343 9.57 4.81 -9.00
CA ARG A 343 9.17 6.14 -8.55
C ARG A 343 10.03 7.23 -9.17
N LYS A 344 11.33 6.99 -9.31
CA LYS A 344 12.25 7.91 -9.98
C LYS A 344 11.93 8.04 -11.47
N GLU A 345 11.68 6.94 -12.15
CA GLU A 345 11.29 6.93 -13.57
C GLU A 345 9.95 7.66 -13.79
N GLU A 346 8.95 7.43 -12.93
CA GLU A 346 7.68 8.18 -12.98
C GLU A 346 7.87 9.68 -12.71
N GLN A 347 8.76 10.06 -11.80
CA GLN A 347 9.08 11.46 -11.54
C GLN A 347 9.76 12.11 -12.75
N GLU A 348 10.72 11.42 -13.37
CA GLU A 348 11.39 11.87 -14.58
C GLU A 348 10.39 12.01 -15.75
N GLU A 349 9.46 11.07 -15.92
CA GLU A 349 8.40 11.16 -16.93
C GLU A 349 7.45 12.33 -16.66
N LYS A 350 7.00 12.51 -15.41
CA LYS A 350 6.16 13.65 -15.00
C LYS A 350 6.87 14.98 -15.26
N GLN A 351 8.17 15.07 -14.98
CA GLN A 351 8.98 16.25 -15.27
C GLN A 351 9.06 16.52 -16.77
N ARG A 352 9.37 15.50 -17.59
CA ARG A 352 9.40 15.64 -19.07
C ARG A 352 8.05 16.10 -19.62
N LEU A 353 6.95 15.54 -19.14
CA LEU A 353 5.62 15.94 -19.57
C LEU A 353 5.29 17.39 -19.16
N ALA A 354 5.65 17.79 -17.94
CA ALA A 354 5.47 19.16 -17.47
C ALA A 354 6.30 20.17 -18.29
N GLU A 355 7.54 19.84 -18.62
CA GLU A 355 8.41 20.65 -19.48
C GLU A 355 7.84 20.79 -20.90
N GLU A 356 7.36 19.71 -21.51
CA GLU A 356 6.72 19.73 -22.82
C GLU A 356 5.44 20.58 -22.81
N ILE A 357 4.61 20.46 -21.76
CA ILE A 357 3.42 21.31 -21.57
C ILE A 357 3.82 22.79 -21.45
N GLN A 358 4.84 23.12 -20.65
CA GLN A 358 5.32 24.49 -20.54
C GLN A 358 5.84 25.02 -21.87
N ARG A 359 6.63 24.24 -22.60
CA ARG A 359 7.16 24.62 -23.92
C ARG A 359 6.04 24.90 -24.91
N ARG A 360 5.02 24.04 -24.96
CA ARG A 360 3.82 24.25 -25.79
C ARG A 360 3.04 25.51 -25.40
N ARG A 361 2.90 25.79 -24.10
CA ARG A 361 2.26 27.02 -23.60
C ARG A 361 3.03 28.27 -24.03
N ARG A 362 4.36 28.29 -23.83
CA ARG A 362 5.22 29.40 -24.26
C ARG A 362 5.13 29.63 -25.77
N ALA A 363 5.21 28.58 -26.58
CA ALA A 363 5.09 28.70 -28.04
C ALA A 363 3.70 29.18 -28.49
N LYS A 364 2.62 28.83 -27.79
CA LYS A 364 1.28 29.37 -28.05
C LYS A 364 1.19 30.85 -27.68
N GLU A 365 1.73 31.24 -26.53
CA GLU A 365 1.73 32.63 -26.08
C GLU A 365 2.58 33.51 -27.00
N GLU A 366 3.74 33.04 -27.44
CA GLU A 366 4.60 33.75 -28.39
C GLU A 366 3.90 33.94 -29.74
N ARG A 367 3.24 32.90 -30.27
CA ARG A 367 2.41 33.04 -31.48
C ARG A 367 1.28 34.05 -31.28
N ARG A 368 0.63 34.08 -30.12
CA ARG A 368 -0.41 35.07 -29.81
C ARG A 368 0.17 36.49 -29.83
N ARG A 369 1.33 36.71 -29.19
CA ARG A 369 2.05 38.00 -29.19
C ARG A 369 2.45 38.42 -30.61
N GLN A 370 2.95 37.49 -31.43
CA GLN A 370 3.28 37.78 -32.83
C GLN A 370 2.05 38.22 -33.63
N LEU A 371 0.89 37.59 -33.41
CA LEU A 371 -0.37 38.00 -34.03
C LEU A 371 -0.86 39.35 -33.53
N GLU A 372 -0.79 39.62 -32.23
CA GLU A 372 -1.12 40.93 -31.63
C GLU A 372 -0.26 42.05 -32.25
N VAL A 373 1.06 41.84 -32.33
CA VAL A 373 1.98 42.80 -32.97
C VAL A 373 1.69 42.97 -34.46
N LYS A 374 1.37 41.89 -35.17
CA LYS A 374 1.01 41.97 -36.59
C LYS A 374 -0.26 42.80 -36.79
N LEU A 375 -1.28 42.57 -35.96
CA LEU A 375 -2.53 43.32 -36.01
C LEU A 375 -2.31 44.81 -35.70
N THR A 376 -1.50 45.15 -34.68
CA THR A 376 -1.22 46.55 -34.36
C THR A 376 -0.43 47.25 -35.46
N VAL A 377 0.52 46.57 -36.11
CA VAL A 377 1.24 47.11 -37.27
C VAL A 377 0.30 47.30 -38.48
N GLU A 378 -0.57 46.32 -38.75
CA GLU A 378 -1.57 46.43 -39.82
C GLU A 378 -2.55 47.59 -39.57
N GLU A 379 -2.99 47.80 -38.32
CA GLU A 379 -3.83 48.92 -37.92
C GLU A 379 -3.11 50.27 -38.08
N GLN A 380 -1.87 50.39 -37.63
CA GLN A 380 -1.07 51.61 -37.84
C GLN A 380 -0.85 51.93 -39.31
N LEU A 381 -0.60 50.91 -40.14
CA LEU A 381 -0.50 51.09 -41.60
C LEU A 381 -1.83 51.47 -42.24
N ARG A 382 -2.96 51.04 -41.68
CA ARG A 382 -4.29 51.44 -42.15
C ARG A 382 -4.59 52.88 -41.79
N LEU A 383 -4.36 53.26 -40.53
CA LEU A 383 -4.52 54.65 -40.06
C LEU A 383 -3.63 55.61 -40.84
N ARG A 384 -2.36 55.27 -41.05
CA ARG A 384 -1.45 56.09 -41.86
C ARG A 384 -1.95 56.27 -43.30
N ARG A 385 -2.51 55.22 -43.91
CA ARG A 385 -3.12 55.33 -45.25
C ARG A 385 -4.36 56.20 -45.25
N GLU A 386 -5.24 56.06 -44.27
CA GLU A 386 -6.44 56.90 -44.11
C GLU A 386 -6.04 58.39 -43.91
N GLU A 387 -5.00 58.66 -43.10
CA GLU A 387 -4.45 60.00 -42.92
C GLU A 387 -3.83 60.57 -44.20
N GLU A 388 -3.05 59.78 -44.94
CA GLU A 388 -2.47 60.16 -46.23
C GLU A 388 -3.57 60.45 -47.28
N GLU A 389 -4.65 59.66 -47.31
CA GLU A 389 -5.81 59.88 -48.17
C GLU A 389 -6.61 61.14 -47.78
N GLU A 390 -6.84 61.37 -46.49
CA GLU A 390 -7.45 62.61 -45.97
C GLU A 390 -6.61 63.83 -46.34
N GLN A 391 -5.28 63.76 -46.17
CA GLN A 391 -4.37 64.84 -46.56
C GLN A 391 -4.39 65.07 -48.07
N ALA A 392 -4.40 64.01 -48.88
CA ALA A 392 -4.53 64.12 -50.33
C ALA A 392 -5.87 64.73 -50.72
N ARG A 393 -6.97 64.37 -50.04
CA ARG A 393 -8.30 64.96 -50.26
C ARG A 393 -8.29 66.45 -49.92
N ARG A 394 -7.71 66.84 -48.78
CA ARG A 394 -7.57 68.25 -48.38
C ARG A 394 -6.75 69.05 -49.38
N LYS A 395 -5.62 68.51 -49.86
CA LYS A 395 -4.80 69.14 -50.92
C LYS A 395 -5.60 69.31 -52.21
N ARG A 396 -6.34 68.29 -52.66
CA ARG A 396 -7.21 68.38 -53.85
C ARG A 396 -8.31 69.43 -53.66
N GLU A 397 -8.93 69.50 -52.48
CA GLU A 397 -9.92 70.52 -52.16
C GLU A 397 -9.30 71.92 -52.17
N GLU A 398 -8.08 72.08 -51.66
CA GLU A 398 -7.35 73.35 -51.64
C GLU A 398 -6.91 73.77 -53.05
N GLU A 399 -6.35 72.86 -53.85
CA GLU A 399 -6.03 73.07 -55.26
C GLU A 399 -7.29 73.44 -56.05
N GLN A 400 -8.42 72.79 -55.79
CA GLN A 400 -9.69 73.11 -56.43
C GLN A 400 -10.18 74.51 -56.06
N ARG A 401 -10.06 74.92 -54.78
CA ARG A 401 -10.38 76.28 -54.34
C ARG A 401 -9.46 77.30 -55.01
N GLU A 402 -8.16 77.04 -55.07
CA GLU A 402 -7.19 77.90 -55.74
C GLU A 402 -7.51 78.03 -57.24
N MET A 403 -7.82 76.92 -57.91
CA MET A 403 -8.21 76.91 -59.31
C MET A 403 -9.51 77.69 -59.55
N ASP A 404 -10.50 77.56 -58.66
CA ASP A 404 -11.75 78.31 -58.74
C ASP A 404 -11.53 79.81 -58.44
N GLU A 405 -10.61 80.18 -57.56
CA GLU A 405 -10.18 81.57 -57.35
C GLU A 405 -9.48 82.13 -58.59
N ARG A 406 -8.50 81.41 -59.16
CA ARG A 406 -7.84 81.78 -60.41
C ARG A 406 -8.84 81.94 -61.55
N ARG A 407 -9.85 81.06 -61.65
CA ARG A 407 -10.95 81.19 -62.62
C ARG A 407 -11.79 82.45 -62.38
N LYS A 408 -12.12 82.77 -61.13
CA LYS A 408 -12.84 84.01 -60.79
C LYS A 408 -12.03 85.24 -61.17
N GLU A 409 -10.72 85.24 -60.92
CA GLU A 409 -9.83 86.33 -61.31
C GLU A 409 -9.70 86.48 -62.82
N ALA A 410 -9.52 85.38 -63.54
CA ALA A 410 -9.51 85.37 -65.00
C ALA A 410 -10.85 85.88 -65.57
N ALA A 411 -11.99 85.48 -65.00
CA ALA A 411 -13.31 85.98 -65.37
C ALA A 411 -13.46 87.48 -65.12
N LYS A 412 -12.91 88.02 -64.01
CA LYS A 412 -12.83 89.47 -63.78
C LYS A 412 -11.98 90.16 -64.85
N GLY A 413 -10.86 89.55 -65.26
CA GLY A 413 -10.00 90.04 -66.34
C GLY A 413 -10.72 90.09 -67.69
N ILE A 414 -11.44 89.02 -68.06
CA ILE A 414 -12.25 88.95 -69.28
C ILE A 414 -13.36 90.01 -69.26
N LYS A 415 -14.05 90.19 -68.13
CA LYS A 415 -15.08 91.24 -67.99
C LYS A 415 -14.52 92.62 -68.29
N ARG A 416 -13.36 92.99 -67.71
CA ARG A 416 -12.70 94.28 -67.98
C ARG A 416 -12.28 94.44 -69.44
N PHE A 417 -11.85 93.36 -70.08
CA PHE A 417 -11.50 93.38 -71.50
C PHE A 417 -12.74 93.59 -72.38
N ASN A 418 -13.82 92.86 -72.10
CA ASN A 418 -15.10 93.02 -72.78
C ASN A 418 -15.68 94.44 -72.60
N GLU A 419 -15.60 95.01 -71.39
CA GLU A 419 -16.01 96.40 -71.12
C GLU A 419 -15.18 97.41 -71.94
N ARG A 420 -13.85 97.21 -72.01
CA ARG A 420 -12.97 98.06 -72.82
C ARG A 420 -13.29 97.95 -74.31
N ASP A 421 -13.50 96.74 -74.80
CA ASP A 421 -13.83 96.51 -76.21
C ASP A 421 -15.22 97.05 -76.56
N LEU A 422 -16.20 96.90 -75.66
CA LEU A 422 -17.51 97.52 -75.79
C LEU A 422 -17.37 99.05 -75.87
N HIS A 423 -16.60 99.66 -74.97
CA HIS A 423 -16.34 101.11 -75.00
C HIS A 423 -15.64 101.56 -76.30
N LYS A 424 -14.73 100.75 -76.85
CA LYS A 424 -14.10 101.04 -78.15
C LYS A 424 -15.11 100.92 -79.30
N VAL A 425 -15.98 99.92 -79.27
CA VAL A 425 -17.04 99.73 -80.27
C VAL A 425 -18.04 100.89 -80.20
N GLU A 426 -18.45 101.30 -79.01
CA GLU A 426 -19.31 102.46 -78.78
C GLU A 426 -18.66 103.76 -79.29
N ALA A 427 -17.38 103.99 -79.00
CA ALA A 427 -16.65 105.14 -79.51
C ALA A 427 -16.55 105.13 -81.05
N LYS A 428 -16.27 103.98 -81.67
CA LYS A 428 -16.29 103.84 -83.14
C LYS A 428 -17.67 104.08 -83.73
N LEU A 429 -18.73 103.64 -83.05
CA LEU A 429 -20.11 103.90 -83.48
C LEU A 429 -20.42 105.40 -83.42
N GLN A 430 -20.03 106.09 -82.36
CA GLN A 430 -20.19 107.54 -82.24
C GLN A 430 -19.38 108.29 -83.30
N GLU A 431 -18.13 107.88 -83.57
CA GLU A 431 -17.32 108.45 -84.65
C GLU A 431 -17.99 108.24 -86.01
N LYS A 432 -18.52 107.05 -86.28
CA LYS A 432 -19.26 106.76 -87.51
C LYS A 432 -20.50 107.64 -87.64
N GLN A 433 -21.28 107.82 -86.57
CA GLN A 433 -22.44 108.71 -86.55
C GLN A 433 -22.06 110.17 -86.76
N LEU A 434 -20.93 110.63 -86.22
CA LEU A 434 -20.41 111.97 -86.47
C LEU A 434 -19.99 112.15 -87.93
N ARG A 435 -19.28 111.18 -88.51
CA ARG A 435 -18.93 111.19 -89.95
C ARG A 435 -20.17 111.17 -90.83
N GLU A 436 -21.17 110.36 -90.49
CA GLU A 436 -22.45 110.31 -91.22
C GLU A 436 -23.20 111.65 -91.12
N LYS A 437 -23.22 112.30 -89.95
CA LYS A 437 -23.75 113.66 -89.79
C LYS A 437 -22.95 114.70 -90.58
N GLU A 438 -21.63 114.62 -90.60
CA GLU A 438 -20.78 115.50 -91.43
C GLU A 438 -21.03 115.27 -92.93
N GLU A 439 -21.23 114.03 -93.35
CA GLU A 439 -21.60 113.67 -94.73
C GLU A 439 -23.01 114.18 -95.08
N GLU A 440 -23.98 114.02 -94.19
CA GLU A 440 -25.31 114.62 -94.32
C GLU A 440 -25.22 116.15 -94.40
N GLU A 441 -24.36 116.79 -93.60
CA GLU A 441 -24.17 118.23 -93.64
C GLU A 441 -23.48 118.68 -94.94
N ARG A 442 -22.49 117.93 -95.43
CA ARG A 442 -21.87 118.12 -96.75
C ARG A 442 -22.91 117.97 -97.86
N GLN A 443 -23.76 116.95 -97.79
CA GLN A 443 -24.87 116.76 -98.74
C GLN A 443 -25.89 117.90 -98.66
N ARG A 444 -26.23 118.39 -97.46
CA ARG A 444 -27.08 119.58 -97.28
C ARG A 444 -26.44 120.82 -97.90
N ARG A 445 -25.14 121.06 -97.74
CA ARG A 445 -24.41 122.16 -98.40
C ARG A 445 -24.45 122.04 -99.93
N ILE A 446 -24.29 120.83 -100.47
CA ILE A 446 -24.38 120.56 -101.92
C ILE A 446 -25.81 120.81 -102.42
N THR A 447 -26.83 120.33 -101.71
CA THR A 447 -28.24 120.56 -102.09
C THR A 447 -28.67 122.02 -101.98
N ALA A 448 -28.09 122.80 -101.06
CA ALA A 448 -28.29 124.24 -100.97
C ALA A 448 -27.65 124.98 -102.17
N GLN A 449 -26.41 124.61 -102.54
CA GLN A 449 -25.74 125.16 -103.73
C GLN A 449 -26.44 124.79 -105.05
N LEU A 450 -27.12 123.64 -105.11
CA LEU A 450 -27.93 123.22 -106.26
C LEU A 450 -29.29 123.94 -106.32
N LYS A 451 -29.90 124.29 -105.17
CA LYS A 451 -31.14 125.07 -105.09
C LYS A 451 -30.97 126.55 -105.45
N GLU A 452 -29.76 127.11 -105.34
CA GLU A 452 -29.45 128.50 -105.73
C GLU A 452 -29.33 128.68 -107.26
N LYS A 453 -29.09 127.61 -108.02
CA LYS A 453 -28.74 127.69 -109.45
C LYS A 453 -29.82 127.22 -110.44
N VAL A 454 -31.06 127.02 -110.00
CA VAL A 454 -32.14 126.58 -110.92
C VAL A 454 -33.43 127.34 -110.62
N ASP A 455 -33.50 128.59 -111.06
CA ASP A 455 -34.73 129.17 -111.63
C ASP A 455 -34.40 130.40 -112.49
N GLY A 456 -34.70 130.35 -113.79
CA GLY A 456 -34.59 131.53 -114.68
C GLY A 456 -34.07 131.33 -116.11
N HIS A 457 -34.98 130.93 -116.99
CA HIS A 457 -35.15 131.42 -118.38
C HIS A 457 -34.30 130.87 -119.58
N ILE A 458 -35.03 130.04 -120.32
CA ILE A 458 -34.99 129.50 -121.70
C ILE A 458 -34.39 130.40 -122.81
N SER A 459 -33.65 129.80 -123.76
CA SER A 459 -33.97 129.88 -125.22
C SER A 459 -33.25 128.77 -126.01
N ARG A 460 -34.02 128.09 -126.88
CA ARG A 460 -33.58 126.94 -127.67
C ARG A 460 -33.22 127.44 -129.07
N ASP A 461 -31.93 127.71 -129.29
CA ASP A 461 -31.38 128.14 -130.58
C ASP A 461 -31.09 126.92 -131.49
N PRO A 462 -31.73 126.82 -132.68
CA PRO A 462 -31.61 125.71 -133.64
C PRO A 462 -30.23 125.53 -134.28
N SER A 463 -29.27 126.38 -134.00
CA SER A 463 -27.90 126.33 -134.57
C SER A 463 -26.94 125.44 -133.77
N ARG A 464 -27.40 124.79 -132.69
CA ARG A 464 -26.54 124.05 -131.75
C ARG A 464 -26.06 122.69 -132.28
N LEU A 465 -26.74 122.12 -133.28
CA LEU A 465 -26.41 120.81 -133.83
C LEU A 465 -25.16 120.80 -134.75
N THR A 466 -24.61 121.96 -135.12
CA THR A 466 -23.42 122.07 -135.99
C THR A 466 -22.27 122.88 -135.37
N ARG A 467 -22.31 123.16 -134.05
CA ARG A 467 -21.23 123.85 -133.33
C ARG A 467 -20.38 122.90 -132.47
N PRO A 468 -19.04 122.99 -132.53
CA PRO A 468 -18.15 122.24 -131.65
C PRO A 468 -18.41 122.55 -130.17
N THR A 469 -18.21 121.58 -129.27
CA THR A 469 -18.31 121.79 -127.83
C THR A 469 -17.18 122.70 -127.33
N LYS A 470 -17.39 123.46 -126.24
CA LYS A 470 -16.37 124.38 -125.67
C LYS A 470 -15.01 123.71 -125.38
N GLY A 471 -15.00 122.40 -125.08
CA GLY A 471 -13.76 121.62 -124.95
C GLY A 471 -13.01 121.37 -126.26
N TRP A 472 -13.65 121.63 -127.40
CA TRP A 472 -13.11 121.53 -128.75
C TRP A 472 -12.66 122.91 -129.27
N GLU A 473 -13.39 123.99 -128.95
CA GLU A 473 -13.03 125.38 -129.31
C GLU A 473 -11.80 125.93 -128.55
N GLU A 474 -11.55 125.48 -127.31
CA GLU A 474 -10.35 125.86 -126.52
C GLU A 474 -9.06 125.21 -127.03
N ARG A 475 -9.13 124.03 -127.67
CA ARG A 475 -7.92 123.34 -128.18
C ARG A 475 -7.59 123.62 -129.64
N MET A 476 -8.55 124.08 -130.44
CA MET A 476 -8.30 124.49 -131.82
C MET A 476 -7.70 125.89 -131.95
N LYS A 477 -7.60 126.68 -130.86
CA LYS A 477 -7.12 128.07 -130.92
C LYS A 477 -5.62 128.25 -130.74
N HIS A 478 -4.91 127.22 -130.28
CA HIS A 478 -3.47 127.34 -130.07
C HIS A 478 -2.78 126.03 -130.44
N ILE A 479 -1.84 126.08 -131.40
CA ILE A 479 -0.57 125.36 -131.22
C ILE A 479 -0.70 123.82 -131.30
N GLY A 480 -1.21 123.33 -132.43
CA GLY A 480 -1.12 121.94 -132.91
C GLY A 480 -0.13 121.78 -134.08
N PRO A 481 -0.04 120.62 -134.77
CA PRO A 481 -0.76 119.36 -134.61
C PRO A 481 0.17 118.18 -134.19
N SER A 482 -0.42 117.10 -133.64
CA SER A 482 0.27 115.84 -133.28
C SER A 482 1.18 115.96 -132.06
N GLY A 483 1.12 115.17 -130.99
CA GLY A 483 0.47 113.89 -130.72
C GLY A 483 1.32 113.19 -129.64
N GLY A 484 0.70 112.65 -128.59
CA GLY A 484 1.35 111.76 -127.63
C GLY A 484 1.52 112.34 -126.22
N GLY A 485 0.54 112.07 -125.35
CA GLY A 485 0.53 112.52 -123.95
C GLY A 485 1.38 111.66 -122.99
N PRO A 486 1.38 112.01 -121.69
CA PRO A 486 2.01 111.17 -120.67
C PRO A 486 1.04 110.64 -119.59
N VAL A 487 1.28 109.36 -119.28
CA VAL A 487 1.41 108.79 -117.92
C VAL A 487 0.13 108.49 -117.12
N LEU A 488 -0.24 107.21 -117.13
CA LEU A 488 -0.86 106.53 -115.98
C LEU A 488 0.07 105.37 -115.57
N GLN A 489 0.91 105.68 -114.58
CA GLN A 489 1.79 104.75 -113.92
C GLN A 489 0.96 103.88 -112.96
N MET A 490 0.97 102.57 -113.20
CA MET A 490 0.46 101.59 -112.27
C MET A 490 1.41 101.48 -111.06
N PHE A 491 0.85 101.49 -109.85
CA PHE A 491 1.51 100.95 -108.67
C PHE A 491 0.54 99.99 -107.97
N HIS A 492 1.03 98.76 -107.79
CA HIS A 492 0.41 97.68 -107.04
C HIS A 492 0.36 98.02 -105.54
N ARG A 493 -0.81 97.82 -104.92
CA ARG A 493 -1.00 97.67 -103.46
C ARG A 493 -0.53 96.27 -103.06
N SER A 494 0.37 96.07 -102.09
CA SER A 494 0.29 96.29 -100.63
C SER A 494 -0.62 95.28 -99.92
N ASP A 495 0.00 94.60 -98.96
CA ASP A 495 -0.55 93.71 -97.91
C ASP A 495 -1.66 94.36 -97.06
#